data_AF-A0A4U6KG03-F1
#
_entry.id   AF-A0A4U6KG03-F1
#
_cell.length_a   1.000
_cell.length_b   1.000
_cell.length_c   1.000
_cell.angle_alpha   90.00
_cell.angle_beta   90.00
_cell.angle_gamma   90.00
#
_symmetry.space_group_name_H-M   'P 1'
#
loop_
_entity.id
_entity.type
_entity.pdbx_description
1 polymer ?
#
loop_
_entity_poly.entity_id
_entity_poly.type
_entity_poly.pdbx_seq_one_letter_code
_entity_poly.pdbx_strand_id
1 'polypeptide(L)' 'MDKSVVNGWLSRWGLTPDGEQIATHTSQLLPVTVIKNGQKAILKLTTDDSERNGGELMVWWSGNGAARVLAHADG' A
#
# COMPACT_ATOMS: atom_id res chain seq x y z
N MET A 1 -8.25 10.90 1.36
CA MET A 1 -8.82 9.65 1.90
C MET A 1 -9.00 9.82 3.40
N ASP A 2 -10.08 9.26 3.96
CA ASP A 2 -10.37 9.34 5.39
C ASP A 2 -9.35 8.53 6.20
N LYS A 3 -8.94 9.04 7.38
CA LYS A 3 -8.08 8.33 8.34
C LYS A 3 -8.69 6.99 8.77
N SER A 4 -10.02 6.88 8.80
CA SER A 4 -10.70 5.62 9.13
C SER A 4 -10.33 4.49 8.16
N VAL A 5 -10.23 4.80 6.87
CA VAL A 5 -9.85 3.86 5.81
C VAL A 5 -8.40 3.41 6.01
N VAL A 6 -7.48 4.35 6.22
CA VAL A 6 -6.06 4.05 6.45
C VAL A 6 -5.90 3.15 7.68
N ASN A 7 -6.56 3.47 8.79
CA ASN A 7 -6.51 2.67 10.02
C ASN A 7 -7.06 1.25 9.83
N GLY A 8 -8.11 1.09 9.01
CA GLY A 8 -8.64 -0.22 8.64
C GLY A 8 -7.59 -1.10 7.96
N TRP A 9 -6.86 -0.54 7.00
CA TRP A 9 -5.78 -1.26 6.30
C TRP A 9 -4.57 -1.55 7.19
N LEU A 10 -4.18 -0.60 8.06
CA LEU A 10 -3.10 -0.82 9.03
C LEU A 10 -3.43 -1.99 9.96
N SER A 11 -4.66 -2.04 10.48
CA SER A 11 -5.12 -3.15 11.33
C SER A 11 -5.19 -4.47 10.56
N ARG A 12 -5.83 -4.47 9.38
CA ARG A 12 -6.04 -5.67 8.55
C ARG A 12 -4.72 -6.38 8.20
N TRP A 13 -3.67 -5.62 7.91
CA TRP A 13 -2.38 -6.18 7.49
C TRP A 13 -1.31 -6.16 8.58
N GLY A 14 -1.65 -5.77 9.81
CA GLY A 14 -0.71 -5.73 10.92
C GLY A 14 0.48 -4.82 10.64
N LEU A 15 0.19 -3.56 10.30
CA LEU A 15 1.16 -2.53 9.92
C LEU A 15 1.22 -1.43 10.98
N THR A 16 2.42 -0.93 11.25
CA THR A 16 2.64 0.28 12.06
C THR A 16 3.16 1.39 11.16
N PRO A 17 2.58 2.61 11.20
CA PRO A 17 3.12 3.77 10.49
C PRO A 17 4.59 4.01 10.84
N ASP A 18 5.38 4.37 9.85
CA ASP A 18 6.83 4.57 9.95
C ASP A 18 7.27 5.86 9.27
N GLY A 19 6.56 6.95 9.54
CA GLY A 19 6.82 8.26 8.96
C GLY A 19 5.55 9.00 8.61
N GLU A 20 5.72 10.10 7.89
CA GLU A 20 4.61 10.95 7.45
C GLU A 20 3.93 10.38 6.20
N GLN A 21 2.63 10.63 6.10
CA GLN A 21 1.87 10.30 4.90
C GLN A 21 2.27 11.25 3.76
N ILE A 22 2.48 10.68 2.58
CA ILE A 22 2.80 11.40 1.36
C ILE A 22 1.60 11.33 0.43
N ALA A 23 1.02 12.49 0.10
CA ALA A 23 -0.04 12.59 -0.89
C ALA A 23 0.57 12.81 -2.28
N THR A 24 0.14 12.02 -3.25
CA THR A 24 0.40 12.27 -4.68
C THR A 24 -0.89 12.75 -5.35
N HIS A 25 -0.84 12.98 -6.66
CA HIS A 25 -2.01 13.39 -7.43
C HIS A 25 -3.14 12.33 -7.38
N THR A 26 -2.79 11.04 -7.36
CA THR A 26 -3.72 9.91 -7.51
C THR A 26 -3.74 8.98 -6.29
N SER A 27 -2.82 9.12 -5.35
CA SER A 27 -2.61 8.15 -4.28
C SER A 27 -2.25 8.78 -2.94
N GLN A 28 -2.44 8.00 -1.88
CA GLN A 28 -1.80 8.22 -0.59
C GLN A 28 -0.77 7.12 -0.36
N LEU A 29 0.44 7.53 -0.01
CA LEU A 29 1.54 6.65 0.34
C LEU A 29 1.85 6.81 1.82
N LEU A 30 1.99 5.71 2.54
CA LEU A 30 2.39 5.72 3.94
C LEU A 30 3.53 4.73 4.14
N PRO A 31 4.72 5.21 4.56
CA PRO A 31 5.76 4.32 5.06
C PRO A 31 5.24 3.52 6.25
N VAL A 32 5.45 2.21 6.24
CA VAL A 32 4.98 1.29 7.28
C VAL A 32 6.02 0.23 7.59
N THR A 33 5.91 -0.35 8.79
CA THR A 33 6.62 -1.55 9.21
C THR A 33 5.63 -2.67 9.45
N VAL A 34 5.87 -3.85 8.88
CA VAL A 34 5.07 -5.06 9.13
C VAL A 34 5.39 -5.61 10.52
N ILE A 35 4.40 -5.71 11.39
CA ILE A 35 4.58 -6.07 12.81
C ILE A 35 5.20 -7.47 12.97
N LYS A 36 4.82 -8.43 12.11
CA LYS A 36 5.24 -9.83 12.26
C LYS A 36 6.74 -10.06 12.03
N ASN A 37 7.36 -9.33 11.12
CA ASN A 37 8.73 -9.58 10.68
C ASN A 37 9.61 -8.32 10.62
N GLY A 38 9.08 -7.15 10.99
CA GLY A 38 9.80 -5.88 10.96
C GLY A 38 10.10 -5.36 9.55
N GLN A 39 9.52 -5.95 8.50
CA GLN A 39 9.81 -5.55 7.12
C GLN A 39 9.25 -4.15 6.83
N LYS A 40 10.10 -3.26 6.33
CA LYS A 40 9.71 -1.93 5.85
C LYS A 40 8.98 -2.05 4.51
N ALA A 41 7.89 -1.30 4.34
CA ALA A 41 7.08 -1.28 3.13
C ALA A 41 6.41 0.09 2.95
N ILE A 42 5.75 0.28 1.81
CA ILE A 42 4.86 1.41 1.56
C ILE A 42 3.43 0.88 1.42
N LEU A 43 2.51 1.38 2.24
CA LEU A 43 1.08 1.24 2.02
C LEU A 43 0.65 2.28 0.97
N LYS A 44 0.17 1.82 -0.18
CA LYS A 44 -0.36 2.66 -1.26
C LYS A 44 -1.87 2.48 -1.34
N LEU A 45 -2.61 3.58 -1.24
CA LEU A 45 -4.06 3.61 -1.37
C LEU A 45 -4.44 4.58 -2.49
N THR A 46 -5.37 4.18 -3.35
CA THR A 46 -5.82 4.98 -4.50
C THR A 46 -7.29 4.68 -4.79
N THR A 47 -7.99 5.65 -5.34
CA THR A 47 -9.33 5.49 -5.94
C THR A 47 -9.30 5.72 -7.45
N ASP A 48 -8.10 5.87 -8.03
CA ASP A 48 -7.90 6.08 -9.45
C ASP A 48 -7.80 4.73 -10.18
N ASP A 49 -8.61 4.55 -11.22
CA ASP A 49 -8.70 3.26 -11.91
C ASP A 49 -7.42 2.90 -12.69
N SER A 50 -6.66 3.89 -13.16
CA SER A 50 -5.38 3.64 -13.83
C SER A 50 -4.36 3.06 -12.85
N GLU A 51 -4.30 3.63 -11.64
CA GLU A 51 -3.43 3.13 -10.57
C GLU A 51 -3.84 1.73 -10.09
N ARG A 52 -5.14 1.43 -10.05
CA ARG A 52 -5.64 0.08 -9.72
C ARG A 52 -5.21 -0.95 -10.77
N ASN A 53 -5.41 -0.64 -12.05
CA ASN A 53 -4.98 -1.49 -13.16
C ASN A 53 -3.46 -1.71 -13.16
N GLY A 54 -2.69 -0.65 -12.89
CA GLY A 54 -1.24 -0.76 -12.72
C GLY A 54 -0.84 -1.65 -11.53
N GLY A 55 -1.59 -1.58 -10.42
CA GLY A 55 -1.44 -2.44 -9.25
C GLY A 55 -1.63 -3.92 -9.58
N GLU A 56 -2.67 -4.27 -10.34
CA GLU A 56 -2.90 -5.65 -10.81
C GLU A 56 -1.73 -6.17 -11.65
N LEU A 57 -1.18 -5.32 -12.53
CA LEU A 57 0.00 -5.68 -13.31
C LEU A 57 1.24 -5.90 -12.43
N MET A 58 1.43 -5.07 -11.40
CA MET A 58 2.54 -5.26 -10.45
C MET A 58 2.41 -6.56 -9.64
N VAL A 59 1.17 -6.95 -9.29
CA VAL A 59 0.89 -8.26 -8.66
C VAL A 59 1.26 -9.38 -9.63
N TRP A 60 0.84 -9.28 -10.90
CA TRP A 60 1.16 -10.27 -11.93
C TRP A 60 2.68 -10.41 -12.15
N TRP A 61 3.42 -9.31 -12.20
CA TRP A 61 4.88 -9.33 -12.32
C TRP A 61 5.58 -9.91 -11.10
N SER A 62 4.96 -9.90 -9.91
CA SER A 62 5.49 -10.54 -8.70
C SER A 62 6.93 -10.15 -8.34
N GLY A 63 7.31 -8.90 -8.65
CA GLY A 63 8.66 -8.38 -8.41
C GLY A 63 9.68 -8.63 -9.54
N ASN A 64 9.28 -9.26 -10.66
CA ASN A 64 10.13 -9.41 -11.83
C ASN A 64 10.16 -8.11 -12.64
N GLY A 65 11.20 -7.29 -12.44
CA GLY A 65 11.34 -5.99 -13.10
C GLY A 65 10.45 -4.89 -12.52
N ALA A 66 9.80 -5.13 -11.37
CA ALA A 66 8.96 -4.16 -10.67
C ALA A 66 9.10 -4.29 -9.15
N ALA A 67 8.57 -3.31 -8.41
CA ALA A 67 8.50 -3.43 -6.96
C ALA A 67 7.61 -4.61 -6.55
N ARG A 68 8.06 -5.41 -5.59
CA ARG A 68 7.33 -6.57 -5.10
C ARG A 68 6.08 -6.13 -4.31
N VAL A 69 4.91 -6.60 -4.72
CA VAL A 69 3.67 -6.44 -3.95
C VAL A 69 3.65 -7.47 -2.81
N LEU A 70 3.54 -7.00 -1.57
CA LEU A 70 3.51 -7.86 -0.38
C LEU A 70 2.09 -8.36 -0.05
N ALA A 71 1.10 -7.50 -0.30
CA ALA A 71 -0.32 -7.80 -0.17
C ALA A 71 -1.10 -6.87 -1.12
N HIS A 72 -2.21 -7.36 -1.63
CA HIS A 72 -3.16 -6.63 -2.46
C HIS A 72 -4.57 -7.06 -2.03
N ALA A 73 -5.50 -6.12 -2.00
CA ALA A 73 -6.93 -6.39 -1.95
C ALA A 73 -7.71 -5.30 -2.68
N ASP A 74 -8.87 -5.65 -3.21
CA ASP A 74 -9.85 -4.67 -3.69
C ASP A 74 -10.33 -3.80 -2.51
N GLY A 75 -10.31 -2.49 -2.73
CA GLY A 75 -10.77 -1.45 -1.79
C GLY A 75 -11.80 -0.54 -2.43
#